data_AF-A0A6A0AAM7-F1
#
_entry.id   AF-A0A6A0AAM7-F1
#
_cell.length_a   1.000
_cell.length_b   1.000
_cell.length_c   1.000
_cell.angle_alpha   90.00
_cell.angle_beta   90.00
_cell.angle_gamma   90.00
#
_symmetry.space_group_name_H-M   'P 1'
#
loop_
_entity.id
_entity.type
_entity.pdbx_description
1 polymer ?
#
loop_
_entity_poly.entity_id
_entity_poly.type
_entity_poly.pdbx_seq_one_letter_code
_entity_poly.pdbx_strand_id
1 'polypeptide(L)'
;AMLHRAKQLLDEGTVTGPELEHLMVQQLQSPLAAASQEFKEKSQPVAVLSADQLVGALNEHLAERRKAKAAWQRGDHSAARHAFQRALAVLNIVRGTSPQDNDEIALNKAATLLDCARLELAVQQPGAALDHCNQALQLTGPDAQLLVCRAEAHMARREFKAAEADLREASQLSPDCCDEVEEMRASMATMRQRDKVADSRQFKGFLTKAR
;
A
#
# COMPACT_ATOMS: atom_id res chain seq x y z
N ALA A 1 17.24 -20.06 -8.41
CA ALA A 1 16.52 -21.29 -8.01
C ALA A 1 16.35 -21.32 -6.50
N MET A 2 15.20 -21.76 -5.98
CA MET A 2 14.82 -21.75 -4.54
C MET A 2 15.96 -22.17 -3.60
N LEU A 3 16.65 -23.28 -3.92
CA LEU A 3 17.75 -23.82 -3.14
C LEU A 3 18.99 -22.91 -3.06
N HIS A 4 19.29 -22.20 -4.15
CA HIS A 4 20.42 -21.27 -4.19
C HIS A 4 20.14 -20.01 -3.35
N ARG A 5 18.87 -19.61 -3.23
CA ARG A 5 18.46 -18.48 -2.41
C ARG A 5 18.36 -18.86 -0.93
N ALA A 6 17.83 -20.05 -0.65
CA ALA A 6 17.80 -20.63 0.69
C ALA A 6 19.20 -20.70 1.32
N LYS A 7 20.20 -21.11 0.53
CA LYS A 7 21.60 -21.12 0.95
C LYS A 7 22.13 -19.71 1.30
N GLN A 8 21.85 -18.71 0.47
CA GLN A 8 22.27 -17.32 0.74
C GLN A 8 21.69 -16.78 2.05
N LEU A 9 20.44 -17.10 2.38
CA LEU A 9 19.81 -16.63 3.63
C LEU A 9 20.45 -17.25 4.89
N LEU A 10 20.90 -18.50 4.80
CA LEU A 10 21.68 -19.13 5.88
C LEU A 10 23.05 -18.49 6.02
N ASP A 11 23.72 -18.23 4.89
CA ASP A 11 25.05 -17.62 4.86
C ASP A 11 25.02 -16.16 5.36
N GLU A 12 23.91 -15.43 5.13
CA GLU A 12 23.68 -14.05 5.58
C GLU A 12 23.12 -13.96 7.02
N GLY A 13 22.76 -15.09 7.63
CA GLY A 13 22.20 -15.14 8.99
C GLY A 13 20.81 -14.51 9.14
N THR A 14 20.11 -14.28 8.02
CA THR A 14 18.78 -13.63 7.98
C THR A 14 17.66 -14.57 8.38
N VAL A 15 17.86 -15.89 8.29
CA VAL A 15 16.91 -16.94 8.66
C VAL A 15 17.67 -18.10 9.28
N THR A 16 17.16 -18.70 10.36
CA THR A 16 17.78 -19.89 10.96
C THR A 16 17.47 -21.15 10.14
N GLY A 17 18.32 -22.18 10.28
CA GLY A 17 18.11 -23.50 9.63
C GLY A 17 16.69 -24.05 9.78
N PRO A 18 16.14 -24.12 11.00
CA PRO A 18 14.78 -24.62 11.24
C PRO A 18 13.68 -23.73 10.61
N GLU A 19 13.84 -22.41 10.63
CA GLU A 19 12.88 -21.47 10.04
C GLU A 19 12.87 -21.57 8.52
N LEU A 20 14.04 -21.75 7.90
CA LEU A 20 14.18 -21.91 6.46
C LEU A 20 13.54 -23.23 6.00
N GLU A 21 13.80 -24.32 6.73
CA GLU A 21 13.21 -25.63 6.47
C GLU A 21 11.68 -25.56 6.54
N HIS A 22 11.14 -24.88 7.57
CA HIS A 22 9.70 -24.68 7.70
C HIS A 22 9.10 -23.90 6.53
N LEU A 23 9.72 -22.78 6.12
CA LEU A 23 9.27 -21.96 4.99
C LEU A 23 9.31 -22.71 3.66
N MET A 24 10.37 -23.50 3.42
CA MET A 24 10.51 -24.30 2.21
C MET A 24 9.46 -25.41 2.15
N VAL A 25 9.21 -26.09 3.27
CA VAL A 25 8.18 -27.13 3.38
C VAL A 25 6.78 -26.52 3.16
N GLN A 26 6.50 -25.37 3.77
CA GLN A 26 5.21 -24.68 3.62
C GLN A 26 4.96 -24.24 2.17
N GLN A 27 5.99 -23.75 1.47
CA GLN A 27 5.87 -23.35 0.06
C GLN A 27 5.69 -24.55 -0.89
N LEU A 28 6.27 -25.71 -0.57
CA LEU A 28 6.07 -26.94 -1.33
C LEU A 28 4.69 -27.58 -1.07
N GLN A 29 4.15 -27.43 0.15
CA GLN A 29 2.85 -27.98 0.55
C GLN A 29 1.66 -27.08 0.19
N SER A 30 1.88 -25.78 0.04
CA SER A 30 0.84 -24.80 -0.32
C SER A 30 1.36 -23.83 -1.38
N PRO A 31 1.10 -24.07 -2.68
CA PRO A 31 1.38 -23.11 -3.74
C PRO A 31 0.46 -21.87 -3.69
N LEU A 32 -0.28 -21.66 -2.60
CA LEU A 32 -1.09 -20.47 -2.37
C LEU A 32 -0.15 -19.26 -2.25
N ALA A 33 -0.53 -18.17 -2.92
CA ALA A 33 0.25 -16.95 -3.08
C ALA A 33 0.86 -16.41 -1.76
N ALA A 34 0.18 -16.61 -0.64
CA ALA A 34 0.62 -16.15 0.68
C ALA A 34 1.96 -16.77 1.15
N ALA A 35 2.14 -18.10 1.09
CA ALA A 35 3.39 -18.74 1.52
C ALA A 35 4.55 -18.41 0.56
N SER A 36 4.25 -18.27 -0.74
CA SER A 36 5.24 -17.80 -1.71
C SER A 36 5.61 -16.33 -1.53
N GLN A 37 4.70 -15.50 -1.03
CA GLN A 37 4.94 -14.08 -0.79
C GLN A 37 5.73 -13.88 0.49
N GLU A 38 5.38 -14.59 1.56
CA GLU A 38 6.13 -14.60 2.82
C GLU A 38 7.57 -15.09 2.63
N PHE A 39 7.77 -16.17 1.85
CA PHE A 39 9.11 -16.62 1.48
C PHE A 39 9.86 -15.54 0.68
N LYS A 40 9.22 -14.91 -0.31
CA LYS A 40 9.85 -13.84 -1.09
C LYS A 40 10.28 -12.68 -0.21
N GLU A 41 9.43 -12.22 0.69
CA GLU A 41 9.71 -11.12 1.62
C GLU A 41 10.87 -11.46 2.56
N LYS A 42 10.83 -12.62 3.23
CA LYS A 42 11.91 -13.09 4.12
C LYS A 42 13.21 -13.40 3.37
N SER A 43 13.11 -13.66 2.07
CA SER A 43 14.26 -13.93 1.21
C SER A 43 14.88 -12.68 0.59
N GLN A 44 14.35 -11.48 0.80
CA GLN A 44 14.93 -10.27 0.22
C GLN A 44 16.26 -9.91 0.91
N PRO A 45 17.27 -9.45 0.15
CA PRO A 45 18.53 -9.03 0.75
C PRO A 45 18.29 -7.79 1.59
N VAL A 46 18.74 -7.81 2.84
CA VAL A 46 18.66 -6.67 3.77
C VAL A 46 20.06 -6.14 4.03
N ALA A 47 20.36 -4.96 3.49
CA ALA A 47 21.54 -4.17 3.79
C ALA A 47 21.34 -3.45 5.13
N VAL A 48 22.10 -3.85 6.14
CA VAL A 48 22.17 -3.14 7.43
C VAL A 48 23.13 -1.98 7.28
N LEU A 49 22.63 -0.76 7.46
CA LEU A 49 23.37 0.47 7.23
C LEU A 49 23.54 1.25 8.53
N SER A 50 24.74 1.80 8.74
CA SER A 50 24.97 2.84 9.74
C SER A 50 24.29 4.15 9.33
N ALA A 51 24.13 5.09 10.27
CA ALA A 51 23.42 6.35 10.01
C ALA A 51 24.00 7.15 8.83
N ASP A 52 25.32 7.19 8.66
CA ASP A 52 25.99 7.86 7.54
C ASP A 52 25.69 7.20 6.18
N GLN A 53 25.64 5.87 6.14
CA GLN A 53 25.29 5.11 4.93
C GLN A 53 23.80 5.22 4.60
N LEU A 54 22.95 5.25 5.63
CA LEU A 54 21.50 5.35 5.48
C LEU A 54 21.10 6.67 4.80
N VAL A 55 21.77 7.78 5.11
CA VAL A 55 21.54 9.07 4.45
C VAL A 55 21.70 8.94 2.93
N GLY A 56 22.69 8.18 2.45
CA GLY A 56 22.89 7.91 1.04
C GLY A 56 21.70 7.19 0.41
N ALA A 57 21.24 6.09 1.03
CA ALA A 57 20.11 5.31 0.55
C ALA A 57 18.78 6.10 0.59
N LEU A 58 18.52 6.86 1.66
CA LEU A 58 17.33 7.70 1.76
C LEU A 58 17.33 8.81 0.69
N ASN A 59 18.49 9.40 0.40
CA ASN A 59 18.61 10.38 -0.68
C ASN A 59 18.33 9.77 -2.07
N GLU A 60 18.81 8.56 -2.33
CA GLU A 60 18.52 7.82 -3.57
C GLU A 60 17.01 7.55 -3.71
N HIS A 61 16.39 7.02 -2.66
CA HIS A 61 14.94 6.84 -2.58
C HIS A 61 14.18 8.15 -2.88
N LEU A 62 14.57 9.25 -2.23
CA LEU A 62 13.92 10.55 -2.41
C LEU A 62 14.13 11.12 -3.82
N ALA A 63 15.25 10.83 -4.48
CA ALA A 63 15.47 11.20 -5.87
C ALA A 63 14.48 10.46 -6.80
N GLU A 64 14.28 9.16 -6.59
CA GLU A 64 13.30 8.37 -7.35
C GLU A 64 11.87 8.80 -7.09
N ARG A 65 11.51 9.05 -5.83
CA ARG A 65 10.19 9.57 -5.46
C ARG A 65 9.90 10.94 -6.12
N ARG A 66 10.90 11.83 -6.18
CA ARG A 66 10.76 13.12 -6.90
C ARG A 66 10.60 12.92 -8.41
N LYS A 67 11.38 12.03 -9.01
CA LYS A 67 11.26 11.65 -10.43
C LYS A 67 9.86 11.09 -10.73
N ALA A 68 9.32 10.27 -9.85
CA ALA A 68 7.97 9.72 -9.96
C ALA A 68 6.91 10.83 -9.95
N LYS A 69 6.99 11.76 -8.99
CA LYS A 69 6.08 12.92 -8.93
C LYS A 69 6.17 13.80 -10.17
N ALA A 70 7.37 14.05 -10.68
CA ALA A 70 7.56 14.82 -11.92
C ALA A 70 6.99 14.09 -13.16
N ALA A 71 7.12 12.76 -13.23
CA ALA A 71 6.48 11.98 -14.29
C ALA A 71 4.95 12.04 -14.18
N TRP A 72 4.42 11.90 -12.96
CA TRP A 72 2.98 11.95 -12.69
C TRP A 72 2.38 13.32 -13.04
N GLN A 73 3.05 14.42 -12.70
CA GLN A 73 2.63 15.78 -13.08
C GLN A 73 2.56 15.98 -14.59
N ARG A 74 3.35 15.23 -15.37
CA ARG A 74 3.31 15.25 -16.84
C ARG A 74 2.27 14.29 -17.42
N GLY A 75 1.51 13.58 -16.59
CA GLY A 75 0.53 12.57 -17.01
C GLY A 75 1.14 11.21 -17.37
N ASP A 76 2.45 11.04 -17.23
CA ASP A 76 3.11 9.76 -17.51
C ASP A 76 3.02 8.84 -16.29
N HIS A 77 1.85 8.21 -16.13
CA HIS A 77 1.57 7.29 -15.03
C HIS A 77 2.44 6.03 -15.07
N SER A 78 2.90 5.59 -16.24
CA SER A 78 3.76 4.42 -16.38
C SER A 78 5.15 4.69 -15.82
N ALA A 79 5.77 5.81 -16.25
CA ALA A 79 7.06 6.22 -15.72
C ALA A 79 6.97 6.59 -14.23
N ALA A 80 5.86 7.18 -13.78
CA ALA A 80 5.61 7.45 -12.37
C ALA A 80 5.60 6.17 -11.54
N ARG A 81 4.80 5.17 -11.95
CA ARG A 81 4.73 3.87 -11.26
C ARG A 81 6.09 3.18 -11.21
N HIS A 82 6.81 3.17 -12.33
CA HIS A 82 8.15 2.56 -12.38
C HIS A 82 9.15 3.27 -11.43
N ALA A 83 9.13 4.61 -11.38
CA ALA A 83 9.99 5.36 -10.48
C ALA A 83 9.60 5.16 -8.99
N PHE A 84 8.30 5.10 -8.67
CA PHE A 84 7.88 4.74 -7.32
C PHE A 84 8.28 3.31 -6.91
N GLN A 85 8.19 2.35 -7.83
CA GLN A 85 8.67 0.98 -7.57
C GLN A 85 10.16 0.96 -7.25
N ARG A 86 10.97 1.75 -7.97
CA ARG A 86 12.40 1.90 -7.65
C ARG A 86 12.64 2.55 -6.30
N ALA A 87 11.86 3.57 -5.96
CA ALA A 87 11.90 4.22 -4.66
C ALA A 87 11.62 3.19 -3.54
N LEU A 88 10.52 2.45 -3.64
CA LEU A 88 10.16 1.40 -2.66
C LEU A 88 11.18 0.27 -2.61
N ALA A 89 11.81 -0.08 -3.73
CA ALA A 89 12.85 -1.11 -3.76
C ALA A 89 14.05 -0.75 -2.88
N VAL A 90 14.50 0.51 -2.91
CA VAL A 90 15.56 1.01 -2.03
C VAL A 90 15.15 0.87 -0.56
N LEU A 91 13.94 1.28 -0.21
CA LEU A 91 13.44 1.22 1.18
C LEU A 91 13.19 -0.20 1.68
N ASN A 92 12.92 -1.16 0.80
CA ASN A 92 12.69 -2.56 1.17
C ASN A 92 13.97 -3.32 1.51
N ILE A 93 15.10 -2.90 0.93
CA ILE A 93 16.38 -3.59 1.13
C ILE A 93 17.23 -2.97 2.22
N VAL A 94 16.86 -1.81 2.79
CA VAL A 94 17.66 -1.16 3.83
C VAL A 94 17.08 -1.38 5.21
N ARG A 95 17.97 -1.57 6.19
CA ARG A 95 17.64 -1.59 7.62
C ARG A 95 18.65 -0.76 8.38
N GLY A 96 18.18 0.06 9.30
CA GLY A 96 19.03 0.89 10.14
C GLY A 96 19.64 0.11 11.32
N THR A 97 20.75 0.59 11.84
CA THR A 97 21.40 0.03 13.05
C THR A 97 20.68 0.38 14.34
N SER A 98 19.86 1.44 14.36
CA SER A 98 19.09 1.87 15.53
C SER A 98 17.59 1.82 15.29
N PRO A 99 16.75 1.77 16.35
CA PRO A 99 15.31 1.92 16.22
C PRO A 99 14.90 3.20 15.49
N GLN A 100 15.56 4.33 15.80
CA GLN A 100 15.27 5.62 15.17
C GLN A 100 15.52 5.62 13.67
N ASP A 101 16.59 4.96 13.22
CA ASP A 101 16.87 4.79 11.79
C ASP A 101 15.77 3.96 11.09
N ASN A 102 15.27 2.92 11.78
CA ASN A 102 14.20 2.07 11.26
C ASN A 102 12.86 2.80 11.22
N ASP A 103 12.58 3.65 12.20
CA ASP A 103 11.41 4.52 12.21
C ASP A 103 11.45 5.51 11.04
N GLU A 104 12.62 6.10 10.75
CA GLU A 104 12.80 6.99 9.60
C GLU A 104 12.59 6.26 8.27
N ILE A 105 13.10 5.03 8.13
CA ILE A 105 12.84 4.19 6.95
C ILE A 105 11.33 3.91 6.82
N ALA A 106 10.65 3.55 7.92
CA ALA A 106 9.22 3.26 7.94
C ALA A 106 8.38 4.48 7.53
N LEU A 107 8.71 5.67 8.04
CA LEU A 107 8.07 6.93 7.68
C LEU A 107 8.25 7.25 6.19
N ASN A 108 9.47 7.12 5.67
CA ASN A 108 9.74 7.34 4.24
C ASN A 108 8.99 6.33 3.35
N LYS A 109 8.88 5.08 3.80
CA LYS A 109 8.15 4.02 3.08
C LYS A 109 6.65 4.28 3.09
N ALA A 110 6.06 4.60 4.23
CA ALA A 110 4.65 4.95 4.33
C ALA A 110 4.29 6.17 3.46
N ALA A 111 5.11 7.21 3.49
CA ALA A 111 4.89 8.39 2.66
C ALA A 111 4.97 8.09 1.15
N THR A 112 5.81 7.14 0.75
CA THR A 112 5.93 6.71 -0.66
C THR A 112 4.78 5.82 -1.08
N LEU A 113 4.34 4.92 -0.19
CA LEU A 113 3.15 4.11 -0.40
C LEU A 113 1.89 4.97 -0.52
N LEU A 114 1.75 6.03 0.27
CA LEU A 114 0.65 7.01 0.11
C LEU A 114 0.66 7.65 -1.28
N ASP A 115 1.83 8.08 -1.77
CA ASP A 115 1.93 8.62 -3.14
C ASP A 115 1.58 7.57 -4.20
N CYS A 116 1.97 6.30 -4.00
CA CYS A 116 1.57 5.20 -4.87
C CYS A 116 0.05 5.02 -4.86
N ALA A 117 -0.57 4.99 -3.68
CA ALA A 117 -2.01 4.83 -3.55
C ALA A 117 -2.80 5.93 -4.30
N ARG A 118 -2.36 7.18 -4.17
CA ARG A 118 -2.95 8.32 -4.90
C ARG A 118 -2.75 8.19 -6.41
N LEU A 119 -1.58 7.73 -6.88
CA LEU A 119 -1.36 7.44 -8.30
C LEU A 119 -2.31 6.34 -8.79
N GLU A 120 -2.47 5.25 -8.04
CA GLU A 120 -3.35 4.13 -8.40
C GLU A 120 -4.82 4.55 -8.46
N LEU A 121 -5.28 5.41 -7.55
CA LEU A 121 -6.61 6.03 -7.62
C LEU A 121 -6.78 6.87 -8.89
N ALA A 122 -5.77 7.68 -9.24
CA ALA A 122 -5.81 8.50 -10.46
C ALA A 122 -5.95 7.66 -11.74
N VAL A 123 -5.44 6.42 -11.74
CA VAL A 123 -5.58 5.47 -12.87
C VAL A 123 -6.69 4.43 -12.67
N GLN A 124 -7.63 4.68 -11.75
CA GLN A 124 -8.80 3.83 -11.50
C GLN A 124 -8.46 2.39 -11.08
N GLN A 125 -7.40 2.22 -10.28
CA GLN A 125 -6.97 0.95 -9.70
C GLN A 125 -7.15 0.95 -8.17
N PRO A 126 -8.39 1.02 -7.65
CA PRO A 126 -8.63 1.16 -6.22
C PRO A 126 -8.19 -0.06 -5.39
N GLY A 127 -8.08 -1.24 -6.00
CA GLY A 127 -7.50 -2.42 -5.33
C GLY A 127 -6.04 -2.22 -4.94
N ALA A 128 -5.21 -1.79 -5.90
CA ALA A 128 -3.80 -1.50 -5.64
C ALA A 128 -3.61 -0.33 -4.67
N ALA A 129 -4.50 0.68 -4.72
CA ALA A 129 -4.49 1.78 -3.76
C ALA A 129 -4.74 1.28 -2.32
N LEU A 130 -5.73 0.39 -2.12
CA LEU A 130 -5.99 -0.21 -0.81
C LEU A 130 -4.78 -0.99 -0.29
N ASP A 131 -4.12 -1.77 -1.14
CA ASP A 131 -2.94 -2.55 -0.74
C ASP A 131 -1.80 -1.63 -0.25
N HIS A 132 -1.54 -0.53 -0.97
CA HIS A 132 -0.54 0.46 -0.57
C HIS A 132 -0.91 1.18 0.74
N CYS A 133 -2.16 1.62 0.89
CA CYS A 133 -2.64 2.25 2.12
C CYS A 133 -2.53 1.30 3.32
N ASN A 134 -2.91 0.03 3.16
CA ASN A 134 -2.84 -0.97 4.23
C ASN A 134 -1.40 -1.23 4.65
N GLN A 135 -0.48 -1.38 3.69
CA GLN A 135 0.94 -1.54 4.01
C GLN A 135 1.50 -0.32 4.74
N ALA A 136 1.13 0.89 4.34
CA ALA A 136 1.61 2.10 4.99
C ALA A 136 1.10 2.23 6.44
N LEU A 137 -0.20 1.98 6.66
CA LEU A 137 -0.81 1.99 8.00
C LEU A 137 -0.24 0.91 8.92
N GLN A 138 0.20 -0.23 8.38
CA GLN A 138 0.91 -1.26 9.16
C GLN A 138 2.29 -0.80 9.63
N LEU A 139 2.95 0.10 8.90
CA LEU A 139 4.29 0.60 9.22
C LEU A 139 4.26 1.71 10.26
N THR A 140 3.33 2.66 10.12
CA THR A 140 3.32 3.90 10.93
C THR A 140 2.14 4.01 11.88
N GLY A 141 1.17 3.09 11.81
CA GLY A 141 -0.09 3.21 12.51
C GLY A 141 -1.07 4.18 11.82
N PRO A 142 -2.18 4.53 12.49
CA PRO A 142 -3.20 5.42 11.95
C PRO A 142 -2.66 6.80 11.57
N ASP A 143 -2.94 7.22 10.33
CA ASP A 143 -2.59 8.52 9.78
C ASP A 143 -3.78 9.06 8.99
N ALA A 144 -4.11 10.33 9.19
CA ALA A 144 -5.30 10.94 8.62
C ALA A 144 -5.26 10.93 7.08
N GLN A 145 -4.12 11.20 6.46
CA GLN A 145 -4.01 11.23 5.00
C GLN A 145 -4.12 9.83 4.38
N LEU A 146 -3.52 8.83 5.03
CA LEU A 146 -3.63 7.44 4.60
C LEU A 146 -5.06 6.91 4.74
N LEU A 147 -5.77 7.26 5.82
CA LEU A 147 -7.17 6.89 6.02
C LEU A 147 -8.08 7.57 5.00
N VAL A 148 -7.89 8.85 4.72
CA VAL A 148 -8.63 9.58 3.66
C VAL A 148 -8.41 8.92 2.29
N CYS A 149 -7.15 8.63 1.93
CA CYS A 149 -6.82 7.97 0.68
C CYS A 149 -7.41 6.54 0.60
N ARG A 150 -7.43 5.80 1.71
CA ARG A 150 -8.03 4.46 1.78
C ARG A 150 -9.56 4.52 1.67
N ALA A 151 -10.19 5.51 2.28
CA ALA A 151 -11.61 5.77 2.14
C ALA A 151 -12.01 6.06 0.70
N GLU A 152 -11.22 6.85 -0.03
CA GLU A 152 -11.43 7.12 -1.46
C GLU A 152 -11.42 5.82 -2.28
N ALA A 153 -10.46 4.93 -2.00
CA ALA A 153 -10.38 3.63 -2.64
C ALA A 153 -11.58 2.72 -2.32
N HIS A 154 -12.06 2.72 -1.08
CA HIS A 154 -13.29 2.03 -0.69
C HIS A 154 -14.52 2.63 -1.40
N MET A 155 -14.63 3.96 -1.52
CA MET A 155 -15.71 4.63 -2.25
C MET A 155 -15.73 4.24 -3.73
N ALA A 156 -14.55 4.19 -4.37
CA ALA A 156 -14.40 3.75 -5.76
C ALA A 156 -14.91 2.31 -5.96
N ARG A 157 -14.75 1.44 -4.95
CA ARG A 157 -15.25 0.06 -4.93
C ARG A 157 -16.69 -0.10 -4.41
N ARG A 158 -17.40 1.00 -4.11
CA ARG A 158 -18.75 0.99 -3.49
C ARG A 158 -18.79 0.36 -2.09
N GLU A 159 -17.66 0.31 -1.41
CA GLU A 159 -17.50 -0.23 -0.06
C GLU A 159 -17.76 0.86 0.99
N PHE A 160 -18.93 1.50 0.91
CA PHE A 160 -19.26 2.72 1.64
C PHE A 160 -19.18 2.63 3.17
N LYS A 161 -19.39 1.43 3.74
CA LYS A 161 -19.26 1.23 5.19
C LYS A 161 -17.80 1.34 5.66
N ALA A 162 -16.87 0.79 4.88
CA ALA A 162 -15.44 0.86 5.18
C ALA A 162 -14.93 2.29 5.00
N ALA A 163 -15.36 2.96 3.91
CA ALA A 163 -15.04 4.37 3.69
C ALA A 163 -15.50 5.28 4.84
N GLU A 164 -16.74 5.12 5.33
CA GLU A 164 -17.23 5.93 6.45
C GLU A 164 -16.42 5.71 7.74
N ALA A 165 -15.97 4.47 7.99
CA ALA A 165 -15.15 4.17 9.15
C ALA A 165 -13.79 4.89 9.08
N ASP A 166 -13.12 4.81 7.93
CA ASP A 166 -11.85 5.50 7.69
C ASP A 166 -11.99 7.02 7.80
N LEU A 167 -13.03 7.61 7.18
CA LEU A 167 -13.30 9.05 7.25
C LEU A 167 -13.60 9.52 8.68
N ARG A 168 -14.28 8.70 9.47
CA ARG A 168 -14.54 9.00 10.89
C ARG A 168 -13.25 9.01 11.68
N GLU A 169 -12.40 8.01 11.52
CA GLU A 169 -11.11 7.94 12.21
C GLU A 169 -10.20 9.09 11.77
N ALA A 170 -10.11 9.40 10.47
CA ALA A 170 -9.32 10.52 9.96
C ALA A 170 -9.71 11.86 10.61
N SER A 171 -11.01 12.16 10.67
CA SER A 171 -11.53 13.39 11.30
C SER A 171 -11.26 13.49 12.81
N GLN A 172 -11.01 12.36 13.48
CA GLN A 172 -10.62 12.33 14.90
C GLN A 172 -9.12 12.57 15.09
N LEU A 173 -8.30 12.17 14.11
CA LEU A 173 -6.84 12.28 14.18
C LEU A 173 -6.34 13.68 13.82
N SER A 174 -6.91 14.31 12.80
CA SER A 174 -6.47 15.63 12.34
C SER A 174 -7.64 16.52 11.92
N PRO A 175 -7.81 17.70 12.54
CA PRO A 175 -8.79 18.69 12.10
C PRO A 175 -8.57 19.17 10.67
N ASP A 176 -7.33 19.12 10.15
CA ASP A 176 -6.97 19.67 8.85
C ASP A 176 -7.63 18.92 7.68
N CYS A 177 -8.05 17.67 7.89
CA CYS A 177 -8.74 16.88 6.87
C CYS A 177 -10.26 16.96 6.94
N CYS A 178 -10.84 17.69 7.92
CA CYS A 178 -12.29 17.70 8.13
C CYS A 178 -13.07 18.19 6.91
N ASP A 179 -12.60 19.25 6.24
CA ASP A 179 -13.28 19.80 5.06
C ASP A 179 -13.32 18.78 3.91
N GLU A 180 -12.18 18.13 3.61
CA GLU A 180 -12.07 17.06 2.60
C GLU A 180 -12.95 15.86 2.97
N VAL A 181 -12.94 15.47 4.25
CA VAL A 181 -13.77 14.39 4.78
C VAL A 181 -15.27 14.69 4.62
N GLU A 182 -15.71 15.91 4.89
CA GLU A 182 -17.10 16.33 4.71
C GLU A 182 -17.52 16.29 3.24
N GLU A 183 -16.68 16.77 2.33
CA GLU A 183 -16.91 16.69 0.89
C GLU A 183 -17.03 15.23 0.42
N MET A 184 -16.13 14.36 0.88
CA MET A 184 -16.16 12.94 0.56
C MET A 184 -17.43 12.26 1.09
N ARG A 185 -17.86 12.58 2.32
CA ARG A 185 -19.13 12.07 2.89
C ARG A 185 -20.33 12.51 2.07
N ALA A 186 -20.37 13.77 1.64
CA ALA A 186 -21.44 14.28 0.78
C ALA A 186 -21.45 13.54 -0.57
N SER A 187 -20.28 13.43 -1.22
CA SER A 187 -20.12 12.68 -2.48
C SER A 187 -20.58 11.22 -2.32
N MET A 188 -20.16 10.56 -1.25
CA MET A 188 -20.57 9.19 -0.93
C MET A 188 -22.09 9.05 -0.75
N ALA A 189 -22.74 9.98 -0.06
CA ALA A 189 -24.19 9.98 0.11
C ALA A 189 -24.91 10.07 -1.26
N THR A 190 -24.41 10.89 -2.18
CA THR A 190 -24.97 10.98 -3.53
C THR A 190 -24.78 9.69 -4.33
N MET A 191 -23.61 9.05 -4.24
CA MET A 191 -23.35 7.76 -4.90
C MET A 191 -24.29 6.67 -4.38
N ARG A 192 -24.42 6.55 -3.05
CA ARG A 192 -25.34 5.58 -2.41
C ARG A 192 -26.78 5.76 -2.86
N GLN A 193 -27.24 7.00 -2.97
CA GLN A 193 -28.60 7.28 -3.40
C GLN A 193 -28.81 6.92 -4.89
N ARG A 194 -27.82 7.20 -5.75
CA ARG A 194 -27.86 6.82 -7.17
C ARG A 194 -27.93 5.30 -7.34
N ASP A 195 -27.09 4.56 -6.62
CA ASP A 195 -27.04 3.09 -6.67
C ASP A 195 -28.39 2.51 -6.21
N LYS A 196 -28.95 3.00 -5.10
CA LYS A 196 -30.28 2.58 -4.60
C LYS A 196 -31.41 2.81 -5.63
N VAL A 197 -31.38 3.94 -6.33
CA VAL A 197 -32.38 4.26 -7.38
C VAL A 197 -32.19 3.34 -8.59
N ALA A 198 -30.95 3.05 -8.99
CA ALA A 198 -30.65 2.13 -10.08
C ALA A 198 -31.14 0.71 -9.76
N ASP A 199 -30.84 0.19 -8.57
CA ASP A 199 -31.28 -1.13 -8.10
C ASP A 199 -32.81 -1.23 -8.09
N SER A 200 -33.48 -0.19 -7.57
CA SER A 200 -34.94 -0.13 -7.51
C SER A 200 -35.58 -0.14 -8.90
N ARG A 201 -34.98 0.53 -9.89
CA ARG A 201 -35.45 0.53 -11.28
C ARG A 201 -35.22 -0.84 -11.93
N GLN A 202 -34.05 -1.42 -11.72
CA GLN A 202 -33.71 -2.74 -12.27
C GLN A 202 -34.65 -3.82 -11.73
N PHE A 203 -34.90 -3.84 -10.42
CA PHE A 203 -35.82 -4.77 -9.78
C PHE A 203 -37.25 -4.66 -10.33
N LYS A 204 -37.78 -3.42 -10.46
CA LYS A 204 -39.09 -3.19 -11.08
C LYS A 204 -39.15 -3.69 -12.53
N GLY A 205 -38.08 -3.50 -13.31
CA GLY A 205 -37.99 -3.98 -14.69
C GLY A 205 -37.95 -5.50 -14.83
N PHE A 206 -37.39 -6.22 -13.84
CA PHE A 206 -37.48 -7.68 -13.81
C PHE A 206 -38.91 -8.17 -13.55
N LEU A 207 -39.61 -7.54 -12.60
CA LEU A 207 -41.00 -7.89 -12.27
C LEU A 207 -41.98 -7.67 -13.42
N THR A 208 -41.77 -6.63 -14.25
CA THR A 208 -42.63 -6.35 -15.40
C THR A 208 -42.38 -7.26 -16.60
N LYS A 209 -41.17 -7.82 -16.75
CA LYS A 209 -40.82 -8.78 -17.82
C LYS A 209 -41.22 -10.23 -17.50
N ALA A 210 -41.46 -10.55 -16.24
CA ALA A 210 -41.84 -11.89 -15.79
C ALA A 210 -43.36 -12.16 -15.83
N ARG A 211 -44.13 -11.26 -16.45
CA ARG A 211 -45.59 -11.29 -16.53
C ARG A 211 -46.02 -11.29 -18.00
#